data_AF-A0A2N5A3C5-F1
#
_entry.id   AF-A0A2N5A3C5-F1
#
_cell.length_a   1.000
_cell.length_b   1.000
_cell.length_c   1.000
_cell.angle_alpha   90.00
_cell.angle_beta   90.00
_cell.angle_gamma   90.00
#
_symmetry.space_group_name_H-M   'P 1'
#
loop_
_entity.id
_entity.type
_entity.pdbx_description
1 polymer ?
#
loop_
_entity_poly.entity_id
_entity_poly.type
_entity_poly.pdbx_seq_one_letter_code
_entity_poly.pdbx_strand_id
1 'polypeptide(L)'
;GRHLAIEAPTGVGKTLSYLIPGIAIAREEQKTLVVSTANVALQDQIYSKDLPLLRKIIPDLRFTAAFGRGRYVCPRNLTALASTEPSQQDLLAFLDDDLTPNNQAEQKLCATLKQDLDSYRWDGLRDHTDKAIDDALWSRLSTDKASCLNRNCHYYRECPFFVARREIQEAEVVVAN
;
A
#
# COMPACT_ATOMS: atom_id res chain seq x y z
N GLY A 1 -21.25 -7.18 -27.57
CA GLY A 1 -20.55 -5.89 -27.79
C GLY A 1 -19.18 -5.93 -27.13
N ARG A 2 -18.32 -4.91 -27.31
CA ARG A 2 -16.95 -4.87 -26.75
C ARG A 2 -16.89 -4.26 -25.34
N HIS A 3 -17.67 -3.22 -25.07
CA HIS A 3 -17.74 -2.53 -23.77
C HIS A 3 -19.20 -2.24 -23.40
N LEU A 4 -19.43 -2.04 -22.10
CA LEU A 4 -20.75 -1.76 -21.51
C LEU A 4 -20.64 -0.52 -20.62
N ALA A 5 -21.45 0.49 -20.90
CA ALA A 5 -21.61 1.66 -20.05
C ALA A 5 -22.98 1.59 -19.37
N ILE A 6 -22.99 1.53 -18.04
CA ILE A 6 -24.21 1.49 -17.23
C ILE A 6 -24.14 2.58 -16.18
N GLU A 7 -25.18 3.39 -16.13
CA GLU A 7 -25.43 4.32 -15.03
C GLU A 7 -26.18 3.60 -13.91
N ALA A 8 -25.68 3.72 -12.68
CA ALA A 8 -26.22 3.07 -11.50
C ALA A 8 -26.29 4.09 -10.36
N PRO A 9 -27.50 4.54 -9.97
CA PRO A 9 -27.69 5.49 -8.87
C PRO A 9 -27.15 4.97 -7.53
N THR A 10 -26.96 5.87 -6.57
CA THR A 10 -26.61 5.47 -5.19
C THR A 10 -27.68 4.55 -4.59
N GLY A 11 -27.28 3.54 -3.83
CA GLY A 11 -28.19 2.63 -3.14
C GLY A 11 -28.59 1.37 -3.92
N VAL A 12 -28.25 1.25 -5.21
CA VAL A 12 -28.58 0.07 -6.04
C VAL A 12 -27.63 -1.12 -5.86
N GLY A 13 -26.64 -1.02 -4.96
CA GLY A 13 -25.65 -2.07 -4.76
C GLY A 13 -24.62 -2.18 -5.90
N LYS A 14 -24.32 -1.08 -6.60
CA LYS A 14 -23.44 -1.02 -7.79
C LYS A 14 -22.18 -1.88 -7.66
N THR A 15 -21.49 -1.80 -6.53
CA THR A 15 -20.23 -2.53 -6.31
C THR A 15 -20.40 -4.04 -6.39
N LEU A 16 -21.36 -4.60 -5.65
CA LEU A 16 -21.61 -6.04 -5.66
C LEU A 16 -22.10 -6.52 -7.03
N SER A 17 -22.88 -5.69 -7.74
CA SER A 17 -23.42 -6.01 -9.06
C SER A 17 -22.35 -6.25 -10.12
N TYR A 18 -21.20 -5.57 -10.06
CA TYR A 18 -20.08 -5.87 -10.96
C TYR A 18 -19.08 -6.87 -10.37
N LEU A 19 -18.90 -6.90 -9.05
CA LEU A 19 -17.93 -7.81 -8.41
C LEU A 19 -18.35 -9.27 -8.55
N ILE A 20 -19.61 -9.61 -8.26
CA ILE A 20 -20.08 -11.00 -8.27
C ILE A 20 -19.89 -11.66 -9.66
N PRO A 21 -20.46 -11.13 -10.76
CA PRO A 21 -20.24 -11.72 -12.07
C PRO A 21 -18.80 -11.57 -12.55
N GLY A 22 -18.12 -10.47 -12.21
CA GLY A 22 -16.73 -10.24 -12.57
C GLY A 22 -15.78 -11.30 -11.99
N ILE A 23 -15.95 -11.65 -10.72
CA ILE A 23 -15.17 -12.69 -10.04
C ILE A 23 -15.46 -14.07 -10.64
N ALA A 24 -16.73 -14.38 -10.90
CA ALA A 24 -17.12 -15.66 -11.49
C ALA A 24 -16.45 -15.87 -12.87
N ILE A 25 -16.54 -14.86 -13.74
CA ILE A 25 -15.92 -14.90 -15.07
C ILE A 25 -14.39 -14.94 -14.96
N ALA A 26 -13.81 -14.13 -14.07
CA ALA A 26 -12.35 -14.11 -13.86
C ALA A 26 -11.80 -15.48 -13.46
N ARG A 27 -12.51 -16.21 -12.58
CA ARG A 27 -12.14 -17.58 -12.20
C ARG A 27 -12.27 -18.58 -13.33
N GLU A 28 -13.39 -18.57 -14.04
CA GLU A 28 -13.66 -19.48 -15.16
C GLU A 28 -12.62 -19.31 -16.28
N GLU A 29 -12.23 -18.08 -16.55
CA GLU A 29 -11.31 -17.70 -17.62
C GLU A 29 -9.84 -17.65 -17.20
N GLN A 30 -9.53 -17.91 -15.92
CA GLN A 30 -8.19 -17.78 -15.34
C GLN A 30 -7.57 -16.38 -15.57
N LYS A 31 -8.38 -15.32 -15.41
CA LYS A 31 -8.00 -13.92 -15.57
C LYS A 31 -8.07 -13.20 -14.22
N THR A 32 -7.40 -12.05 -14.15
CA THR A 32 -7.51 -11.14 -13.02
C THR A 32 -8.60 -10.09 -13.29
N LEU A 33 -9.54 -9.92 -12.37
CA LEU A 33 -10.51 -8.82 -12.38
C LEU A 33 -9.83 -7.56 -11.84
N VAL A 34 -9.74 -6.51 -12.68
CA VAL A 34 -9.27 -5.20 -12.25
C VAL A 34 -10.46 -4.28 -12.00
N VAL A 35 -10.56 -3.74 -10.78
CA VAL A 35 -11.58 -2.78 -10.38
C VAL A 35 -10.92 -1.43 -10.18
N SER A 36 -11.12 -0.51 -11.12
CA SER A 36 -10.57 0.86 -11.04
C SER A 36 -11.61 1.82 -10.48
N THR A 37 -11.21 2.68 -9.56
CA THR A 37 -12.06 3.72 -8.97
C THR A 37 -11.35 5.07 -8.92
N ALA A 38 -12.05 6.14 -8.54
CA ALA A 38 -11.55 7.51 -8.72
C ALA A 38 -10.49 7.95 -7.70
N ASN A 39 -10.48 7.38 -6.49
CA ASN A 39 -9.55 7.80 -5.43
C ASN A 39 -9.29 6.67 -4.41
N VAL A 40 -8.30 6.88 -3.54
CA VAL A 40 -7.90 5.93 -2.49
C VAL A 40 -9.03 5.61 -1.52
N ALA A 41 -9.81 6.59 -1.07
CA ALA A 41 -10.91 6.33 -0.13
C ALA A 41 -11.96 5.35 -0.70
N LEU A 42 -12.28 5.46 -2.00
CA LEU A 42 -13.16 4.52 -2.68
C LEU A 42 -12.50 3.15 -2.88
N GLN A 43 -11.18 3.13 -3.14
CA GLN A 43 -10.41 1.89 -3.25
C GLN A 43 -10.41 1.12 -1.92
N ASP A 44 -10.19 1.82 -0.81
CA ASP A 44 -10.21 1.27 0.54
C ASP A 44 -11.60 0.81 0.93
N GLN A 45 -12.65 1.51 0.52
CA GLN A 45 -14.02 1.04 0.72
C GLN A 45 -14.23 -0.34 0.07
N ILE A 46 -13.81 -0.51 -1.18
CA ILE A 46 -13.94 -1.78 -1.89
C ILE A 46 -13.08 -2.87 -1.22
N TYR A 47 -11.83 -2.53 -0.86
CA TYR A 47 -10.85 -3.45 -0.28
C TYR A 47 -11.18 -3.89 1.16
N SER A 48 -11.65 -2.98 2.01
CA SER A 48 -11.87 -3.22 3.44
C SER A 48 -13.32 -3.60 3.80
N LYS A 49 -14.29 -3.36 2.92
CA LYS A 49 -15.71 -3.67 3.18
C LYS A 49 -16.30 -4.63 2.15
N ASP A 50 -16.29 -4.26 0.86
CA ASP A 50 -17.04 -4.98 -0.17
C ASP A 50 -16.42 -6.37 -0.49
N LEU A 51 -15.10 -6.43 -0.66
CA LEU A 51 -14.38 -7.68 -0.90
C LEU A 51 -14.37 -8.63 0.32
N PRO A 52 -14.16 -8.16 1.57
CA PRO A 52 -14.33 -8.97 2.76
C PRO A 52 -15.76 -9.52 2.93
N LEU A 53 -16.79 -8.76 2.52
CA LEU A 53 -18.16 -9.26 2.50
C LEU A 53 -18.31 -10.43 1.52
N LEU A 54 -17.76 -10.31 0.31
CA LEU A 54 -17.77 -11.41 -0.67
C LEU A 54 -16.94 -12.61 -0.22
N ARG A 55 -15.83 -12.39 0.49
CA ARG A 55 -15.01 -13.47 1.05
C ARG A 55 -15.76 -14.34 2.07
N LYS A 56 -16.82 -13.82 2.71
CA LYS A 56 -17.70 -14.64 3.58
C LYS A 56 -18.48 -15.70 2.78
N ILE A 57 -18.73 -15.45 1.50
CA ILE A 57 -19.48 -16.33 0.59
C ILE A 57 -18.51 -17.13 -0.30
N ILE A 58 -17.34 -16.56 -0.59
CA ILE A 58 -16.27 -17.13 -1.42
C ILE A 58 -14.98 -17.18 -0.57
N PRO A 59 -14.82 -18.19 0.32
CA PRO A 59 -13.75 -18.19 1.34
C PRO A 59 -12.31 -18.16 0.78
N ASP A 60 -12.13 -18.71 -0.42
CA ASP A 60 -10.87 -18.80 -1.14
C ASP A 60 -10.60 -17.57 -2.04
N LEU A 61 -11.43 -16.53 -1.98
CA LEU A 61 -11.26 -15.31 -2.77
C LEU A 61 -9.94 -14.61 -2.43
N ARG A 62 -9.06 -14.48 -3.43
CA ARG A 62 -7.78 -13.75 -3.32
C ARG A 62 -7.91 -12.38 -3.95
N PHE A 63 -7.73 -11.34 -3.14
CA PHE A 63 -7.78 -9.97 -3.61
C PHE A 63 -6.69 -9.12 -2.99
N THR A 64 -6.25 -8.08 -3.71
CA THR A 64 -5.28 -7.09 -3.23
C THR A 64 -5.64 -5.70 -3.75
N ALA A 65 -5.01 -4.67 -3.18
CA ALA A 65 -5.12 -3.29 -3.63
C ALA A 65 -3.78 -2.79 -4.16
N ALA A 66 -3.80 -2.15 -5.32
CA ALA A 66 -2.62 -1.60 -5.96
C ALA A 66 -2.56 -0.08 -5.76
N PHE A 67 -1.54 0.39 -5.05
CA PHE A 67 -1.29 1.82 -4.85
C PHE A 67 -0.02 2.28 -5.56
N GLY A 68 0.07 3.60 -5.77
CA GLY A 68 1.27 4.25 -6.28
C GLY A 68 2.44 4.13 -5.29
N ARG A 69 3.67 4.05 -5.81
CA ARG A 69 4.88 3.89 -4.96
C ARG A 69 5.00 4.98 -3.90
N GLY A 70 4.69 6.22 -4.24
CA GLY A 70 4.75 7.36 -3.31
C GLY A 70 3.79 7.27 -2.13
N ARG A 71 2.88 6.29 -2.09
CA ARG A 71 2.02 6.03 -0.93
C ARG A 71 2.58 4.98 0.03
N TYR A 72 3.69 4.34 -0.31
CA TYR A 72 4.34 3.37 0.57
C TYR A 72 5.55 3.99 1.28
N VAL A 73 5.68 3.67 2.57
CA VAL A 73 6.87 3.97 3.34
C VAL A 73 8.08 3.15 2.87
N CYS A 74 9.25 3.77 2.87
CA CYS A 74 10.53 3.10 2.67
C CYS A 74 11.07 2.64 4.04
N PRO A 75 11.18 1.32 4.31
CA PRO A 75 11.67 0.83 5.60
C PRO A 75 13.09 1.31 5.93
N ARG A 76 13.93 1.52 4.90
CA ARG A 76 15.28 2.07 5.06
C ARG A 76 15.21 3.49 5.62
N ASN A 77 14.45 4.38 4.98
CA ASN A 77 14.35 5.78 5.39
C ASN A 77 13.66 5.91 6.75
N LEU A 78 12.61 5.11 6.99
CA LEU A 78 11.93 5.06 8.28
C LEU A 78 12.88 4.62 9.41
N THR A 79 13.74 3.63 9.15
CA THR A 79 14.73 3.18 10.13
C THR A 79 15.78 4.25 10.39
N ALA A 80 16.26 4.95 9.34
CA ALA A 80 17.19 6.06 9.48
C ALA A 80 16.61 7.21 10.34
N LEU A 81 15.35 7.59 10.09
CA LEU A 81 14.68 8.66 10.84
C LEU A 81 14.23 8.25 12.26
N ALA A 82 14.14 6.95 12.55
CA ALA A 82 13.77 6.43 13.87
C ALA A 82 14.99 6.25 14.80
N SER A 83 16.17 5.99 14.25
CA SER A 83 17.39 5.73 15.04
C SER A 83 17.99 7.00 15.66
N THR A 84 18.54 6.87 16.87
CA THR A 84 19.18 7.97 17.63
C THR A 84 20.69 8.08 17.38
N GLU A 85 21.33 6.99 16.96
CA GLU A 85 22.79 6.89 16.88
C GLU A 85 23.23 6.54 15.45
N PRO A 86 24.24 7.24 14.89
CA PRO A 86 24.94 6.83 13.68
C PRO A 86 25.51 5.42 13.87
N SER A 87 24.92 4.38 13.29
CA SER A 87 25.64 3.11 13.18
C SER A 87 26.77 3.29 12.15
N GLN A 88 27.95 2.69 12.34
CA GLN A 88 29.08 2.84 11.39
C GLN A 88 28.75 2.35 9.96
N GLN A 89 27.66 1.59 9.78
CA GLN A 89 27.12 1.16 8.49
C GLN A 89 26.15 2.16 7.85
N ASP A 90 25.66 3.15 8.61
CA ASP A 90 24.86 4.27 8.09
C ASP A 90 25.68 5.37 7.43
N LEU A 91 27.02 5.27 7.38
CA LEU A 91 27.89 6.29 6.78
C LEU A 91 27.56 6.61 5.30
N LEU A 92 26.88 5.70 4.59
CA LEU A 92 26.36 5.95 3.24
C LEU A 92 24.97 6.63 3.24
N ALA A 93 24.19 6.53 4.31
CA ALA A 93 22.96 7.30 4.53
C ALA A 93 23.27 8.73 4.99
N PHE A 94 24.41 8.97 5.64
CA PHE A 94 24.94 10.31 5.98
C PHE A 94 25.31 11.17 4.77
N LEU A 95 25.35 10.62 3.55
CA LEU A 95 25.62 11.39 2.33
C LEU A 95 24.38 12.11 1.78
N ASP A 96 23.17 11.78 2.27
CA ASP A 96 21.95 12.54 2.04
C ASP A 96 21.61 13.31 3.33
N ASP A 97 21.91 14.62 3.35
CA ASP A 97 21.57 15.57 4.44
C ASP A 97 20.07 15.53 4.82
N ASP A 98 19.22 14.95 3.97
CA ASP A 98 17.77 14.86 4.13
C ASP A 98 17.28 13.72 5.05
N LEU A 99 18.15 12.85 5.60
CA LEU A 99 17.73 11.68 6.41
C LEU A 99 17.98 11.80 7.92
N THR A 100 18.19 13.01 8.44
CA THR A 100 18.26 13.27 9.89
C THR A 100 16.95 13.85 10.44
N PRO A 101 16.37 13.35 11.55
CA PRO A 101 15.13 13.91 12.09
C PRO A 101 15.31 15.39 12.44
N ASN A 102 14.36 16.25 12.04
CA ASN A 102 14.48 17.70 12.29
C ASN A 102 14.30 18.01 13.78
N ASN A 103 13.37 17.29 14.42
CA ASN A 103 12.95 17.50 15.80
C ASN A 103 12.80 16.17 16.54
N GLN A 104 12.94 16.19 17.88
CA GLN A 104 12.69 15.02 18.74
C GLN A 104 11.25 14.47 18.60
N ALA A 105 10.29 15.32 18.23
CA ALA A 105 8.91 14.90 17.96
C ALA A 105 8.79 14.04 16.69
N GLU A 106 9.47 14.42 15.60
CA GLU A 106 9.52 13.62 14.36
C GLU A 106 10.18 12.27 14.61
N GLN A 107 11.25 12.25 15.40
CA GLN A 107 11.95 11.02 15.75
C GLN A 107 11.04 10.07 16.53
N LYS A 108 10.33 10.55 17.57
CA LYS A 108 9.37 9.73 18.33
C LYS A 108 8.25 9.20 17.44
N LEU A 109 7.75 10.03 16.52
CA LEU A 109 6.74 9.62 15.54
C LEU A 109 7.27 8.49 14.64
N CYS A 110 8.48 8.65 14.08
CA CYS A 110 9.12 7.64 13.22
C CYS A 110 9.39 6.34 13.97
N ALA A 111 9.88 6.41 15.22
CA ALA A 111 10.07 5.23 16.05
C ALA A 111 8.76 4.47 16.30
N THR A 112 7.65 5.20 16.55
CA THR A 112 6.34 4.58 16.73
C THR A 112 5.80 3.99 15.42
N LEU A 113 5.98 4.67 14.28
CA LEU A 113 5.60 4.14 12.96
C LEU A 113 6.39 2.88 12.60
N LYS A 114 7.69 2.85 12.92
CA LYS A 114 8.54 1.68 12.75
C LYS A 114 8.02 0.50 13.57
N GLN A 115 7.67 0.73 14.83
CA GLN A 115 7.10 -0.31 15.68
C GLN A 115 5.76 -0.86 15.12
N ASP A 116 4.90 0.02 14.59
CA ASP A 116 3.62 -0.41 14.01
C ASP A 116 3.83 -1.19 12.70
N LEU A 117 4.82 -0.81 11.88
CA LEU A 117 5.21 -1.54 10.68
C LEU A 117 5.77 -2.93 11.02
N ASP A 118 6.73 -2.99 11.95
CA ASP A 118 7.40 -4.24 12.35
C ASP A 118 6.42 -5.21 13.06
N SER A 119 5.34 -4.70 13.67
CA SER A 119 4.28 -5.49 14.31
C SER A 119 3.07 -5.78 13.42
N TYR A 120 3.10 -5.43 12.14
CA TYR A 120 1.99 -5.57 11.17
C TYR A 120 0.69 -4.87 11.60
N ARG A 121 0.75 -3.89 12.51
CA ARG A 121 -0.39 -3.01 12.82
C ARG A 121 -0.59 -1.97 11.73
N TRP A 122 0.46 -1.67 11.00
CA TRP A 122 0.46 -0.79 9.84
C TRP A 122 1.08 -1.51 8.64
N ASP A 123 0.44 -1.40 7.49
CA ASP A 123 0.87 -2.02 6.23
C ASP A 123 1.83 -1.13 5.42
N GLY A 124 2.23 0.01 5.97
CA GLY A 124 3.15 0.94 5.34
C GLY A 124 2.51 1.90 4.33
N LEU A 125 1.18 1.89 4.17
CA LEU A 125 0.45 2.87 3.35
C LEU A 125 0.19 4.17 4.13
N ARG A 126 0.45 5.32 3.49
CA ARG A 126 0.24 6.63 4.10
C ARG A 126 -1.16 6.80 4.69
N ASP A 127 -2.19 6.33 3.99
CA ASP A 127 -3.59 6.54 4.34
C ASP A 127 -4.10 5.56 5.40
N HIS A 128 -3.32 4.53 5.75
CA HIS A 128 -3.70 3.46 6.68
C HIS A 128 -3.10 3.63 8.08
N THR A 129 -2.79 4.87 8.47
CA THR A 129 -2.32 5.19 9.82
C THR A 129 -3.13 6.34 10.40
N ASP A 130 -3.52 6.23 11.67
CA ASP A 130 -4.23 7.29 12.40
C ASP A 130 -3.33 8.49 12.74
N LYS A 131 -2.02 8.35 12.54
CA LYS A 131 -1.04 9.38 12.90
C LYS A 131 -0.96 10.42 11.80
N ALA A 132 -1.03 11.68 12.19
CA ALA A 132 -0.80 12.78 11.26
C ALA A 132 0.68 12.81 10.83
N ILE A 133 0.93 12.55 9.54
CA ILE A 133 2.25 12.65 8.92
C ILE A 133 2.25 13.84 7.96
N ASP A 134 3.12 14.81 8.25
CA ASP A 134 3.33 15.97 7.40
C ASP A 134 3.85 15.57 6.00
N ASP A 135 3.49 16.34 4.98
CA ASP A 135 3.90 16.10 3.58
C ASP A 135 5.42 16.14 3.43
N ALA A 136 6.09 17.06 4.13
CA ALA A 136 7.55 17.17 4.13
C ALA A 136 8.24 15.97 4.81
N LEU A 137 7.61 15.39 5.83
CA LEU A 137 8.11 14.17 6.45
C LEU A 137 7.85 12.96 5.54
N TRP A 138 6.69 12.89 4.90
CA TRP A 138 6.33 11.78 4.02
C TRP A 138 7.19 11.70 2.76
N SER A 139 7.58 12.84 2.18
CA SER A 139 8.50 12.86 1.04
C SER A 139 9.86 12.24 1.36
N ARG A 140 10.31 12.35 2.63
CA ARG A 140 11.54 11.75 3.14
C ARG A 140 11.36 10.30 3.56
N LEU A 141 10.18 9.94 4.07
CA LEU A 141 9.83 8.57 4.46
C LEU A 141 9.57 7.65 3.26
N SER A 142 9.10 8.20 2.14
CA SER A 142 8.91 7.47 0.88
C SER A 142 10.12 7.63 -0.04
N THR A 143 10.20 6.82 -1.09
CA THR A 143 11.23 6.95 -2.13
C THR A 143 10.62 6.79 -3.50
N ASP A 144 11.23 7.44 -4.48
CA ASP A 144 10.86 7.32 -5.87
C ASP A 144 11.46 6.04 -6.51
N LYS A 145 11.45 5.94 -7.84
CA LYS A 145 12.04 4.79 -8.53
C LYS A 145 13.57 4.87 -8.59
N ALA A 146 14.13 6.08 -8.73
CA ALA A 146 15.55 6.27 -8.94
C ALA A 146 16.35 6.07 -7.64
N SER A 147 15.85 6.58 -6.51
CA SER A 147 16.52 6.48 -5.20
C SER A 147 16.35 5.13 -4.52
N CYS A 148 15.52 4.24 -5.08
CA CYS A 148 15.31 2.90 -4.55
C CYS A 148 16.45 1.94 -4.96
N LEU A 149 17.14 1.38 -3.98
CA LEU A 149 18.20 0.37 -4.15
C LEU A 149 17.70 -0.98 -4.72
N ASN A 150 16.38 -1.17 -4.86
CA ASN A 150 15.76 -2.41 -5.35
C ASN A 150 16.36 -3.66 -4.69
N ARG A 151 16.89 -4.61 -5.47
CA ARG A 151 17.47 -5.88 -4.99
C ARG A 151 18.71 -5.71 -4.11
N ASN A 152 19.38 -4.56 -4.18
CA ASN A 152 20.55 -4.25 -3.37
C ASN A 152 20.16 -3.75 -1.96
N CYS A 153 18.87 -3.49 -1.72
CA CYS A 153 18.37 -3.07 -0.42
C CYS A 153 18.25 -4.26 0.53
N HIS A 154 18.78 -4.14 1.76
CA HIS A 154 18.58 -5.15 2.81
C HIS A 154 17.09 -5.39 3.12
N TYR A 155 16.27 -4.34 3.06
CA TYR A 155 14.82 -4.40 3.28
C TYR A 155 14.00 -4.82 2.06
N TYR A 156 14.61 -5.25 0.95
CA TYR A 156 13.88 -5.54 -0.29
C TYR A 156 12.79 -6.61 -0.12
N ARG A 157 13.02 -7.61 0.75
CA ARG A 157 12.06 -8.71 0.98
C ARG A 157 10.86 -8.28 1.82
N GLU A 158 11.06 -7.34 2.74
CA GLU A 158 10.07 -6.85 3.71
C GLU A 158 9.46 -5.51 3.28
N CYS A 159 9.88 -4.95 2.13
CA CYS A 159 9.40 -3.68 1.65
C CYS A 159 7.91 -3.76 1.27
N PRO A 160 7.02 -2.96 1.92
CA PRO A 160 5.59 -3.03 1.70
C PRO A 160 5.17 -2.87 0.24
N PHE A 161 5.82 -1.96 -0.49
CA PHE A 161 5.57 -1.77 -1.92
C PHE A 161 5.84 -3.05 -2.73
N PHE A 162 6.95 -3.74 -2.48
CA PHE A 162 7.30 -4.94 -3.23
C PHE A 162 6.46 -6.15 -2.81
N VAL A 163 6.07 -6.23 -1.54
CA VAL A 163 5.12 -7.24 -1.05
C VAL A 163 3.77 -7.07 -1.76
N ALA A 164 3.19 -5.87 -1.73
CA ALA A 164 1.92 -5.58 -2.41
C ALA A 164 2.01 -5.85 -3.93
N ARG A 165 3.15 -5.57 -4.57
CA ARG A 165 3.36 -5.89 -6.00
C ARG A 165 3.45 -7.38 -6.29
N ARG A 166 3.91 -8.20 -5.35
CA ARG A 166 3.89 -9.67 -5.49
C ARG A 166 2.48 -10.22 -5.32
N GLU A 167 1.71 -9.69 -4.37
CA GLU A 167 0.31 -10.09 -4.17
C GLU A 167 -0.55 -9.88 -5.42
N ILE A 168 -0.27 -8.84 -6.22
CA ILE A 168 -0.97 -8.60 -7.50
C ILE A 168 -0.83 -9.79 -8.46
N GLN A 169 0.30 -10.50 -8.46
CA GLN A 169 0.53 -11.61 -9.39
C GLN A 169 -0.34 -12.84 -9.09
N GLU A 170 -0.74 -12.99 -7.83
CA GLU A 170 -1.51 -14.15 -7.35
C GLU A 170 -2.99 -13.80 -7.08
N ALA A 171 -3.36 -12.53 -7.20
CA ALA A 171 -4.71 -12.06 -6.92
C ALA A 171 -5.70 -12.36 -8.06
N GLU A 172 -6.91 -12.74 -7.68
CA GLU A 172 -8.06 -12.87 -8.58
C GLU A 172 -8.72 -11.50 -8.81
N VAL A 173 -8.68 -10.63 -7.79
CA VAL A 173 -9.20 -9.26 -7.87
C VAL A 173 -8.13 -8.26 -7.45
N VAL A 174 -7.91 -7.24 -8.28
CA VAL A 174 -7.00 -6.12 -7.99
C VAL A 174 -7.82 -4.83 -8.00
N VAL A 175 -7.87 -4.13 -6.87
CA VAL A 175 -8.47 -2.79 -6.79
C VAL A 175 -7.41 -1.73 -7.07
N ALA A 176 -7.68 -0.78 -7.96
CA ALA A 176 -6.74 0.25 -8.41
C ALA A 176 -7.41 1.63 -8.53
N ASN A 177 -6.58 2.67 -8.72
CA ASN A 177 -7.00 4.03 -9.06
C ASN A 177 -6.16 4.64 -10.18
#